data_AF-A0A7R9EQC6-F1
#
_entry.id   AF-A0A7R9EQC6-F1
#
_cell.length_a   1.000
_cell.length_b   1.000
_cell.length_c   1.000
_cell.angle_alpha   90.00
_cell.angle_beta   90.00
_cell.angle_gamma   90.00
#
_symmetry.space_group_name_H-M   'P 1'
#
loop_
_entity.id
_entity.type
_entity.pdbx_description
1 polymer ?
#
loop_
_entity_poly.entity_id
_entity_poly.type
_entity_poly.pdbx_seq_one_letter_code
_entity_poly.pdbx_strand_id
1 'polypeptide(L)' 'MVMNIHDLKQYMNAAIMDTMDHKNLDKDVPYFENVVSTTENVCVFIWNNLKTLLPNPDSLFEVKIHETEKNIVKYRGDVI' A
#
# COMPACT_ATOMS: atom_id res chain seq x y z
N MET A 1 5.75 21.93 7.15
CA MET A 1 5.84 20.46 6.99
C MET A 1 5.06 20.08 5.75
N VAL A 2 5.51 19.08 4.97
CA VAL A 2 4.75 18.58 3.82
C VAL A 2 3.44 17.91 4.28
N MET A 3 3.51 17.13 5.36
CA MET A 3 2.38 16.51 6.05
C MET A 3 2.74 16.31 7.53
N ASN A 4 1.74 16.27 8.41
CA ASN A 4 1.94 15.86 9.79
C ASN A 4 2.17 14.33 9.87
N ILE A 5 3.25 13.91 10.51
CA ILE A 5 3.63 12.49 10.62
C ILE A 5 2.61 11.70 11.47
N HIS A 6 1.94 12.35 12.43
CA HIS A 6 0.89 11.70 13.20
C HIS A 6 -0.27 11.26 12.30
N ASP A 7 -0.72 12.16 11.42
CA ASP A 7 -1.82 11.90 10.49
C ASP A 7 -1.40 10.85 9.46
N LEU A 8 -0.17 10.94 8.92
CA LEU A 8 0.38 9.93 8.01
C LEU A 8 0.38 8.53 8.63
N LYS A 9 0.76 8.41 9.91
CA LYS A 9 0.73 7.13 10.62
C LYS A 9 -0.69 6.56 10.69
N GLN A 10 -1.70 7.40 10.91
CA GLN A 10 -3.10 6.95 10.94
C GLN A 10 -3.55 6.44 9.56
N TYR A 11 -3.20 7.14 8.48
CA TYR A 11 -3.52 6.69 7.12
C TYR A 11 -2.81 5.38 6.76
N MET A 12 -1.53 5.23 7.12
CA MET A 12 -0.79 3.98 6.91
C MET A 12 -1.36 2.82 7.70
N ASN A 13 -1.78 3.04 8.95
CA ASN A 13 -2.41 1.99 9.75
C ASN A 13 -3.69 1.47 9.08
N ALA A 14 -4.58 2.38 8.69
CA ALA A 14 -5.83 2.01 8.04
C ALA A 14 -5.64 1.38 6.65
N ALA A 15 -4.68 1.88 5.85
CA ALA A 15 -4.43 1.37 4.51
C ALA A 15 -3.69 0.03 4.47
N ILE A 16 -2.80 -0.21 5.45
CA ILE A 16 -1.79 -1.29 5.40
C ILE A 16 -1.90 -2.22 6.61
N MET A 17 -1.80 -1.70 7.83
CA MET A 17 -1.65 -2.54 9.01
C MET A 17 -2.94 -3.26 9.35
N ASP A 18 -4.06 -2.54 9.44
CA ASP A 18 -5.36 -3.12 9.78
C ASP A 18 -5.86 -4.08 8.67
N THR A 19 -5.41 -3.84 7.44
CA THR A 19 -5.81 -4.63 6.27
C THR A 19 -4.97 -5.88 6.08
N MET A 20 -3.66 -5.85 6.35
CA MET A 20 -2.74 -6.93 5.92
C MET A 20 -1.85 -7.51 7.04
N ASP A 21 -1.64 -6.81 8.16
CA ASP A 21 -0.72 -7.30 9.21
C ASP A 21 -1.25 -8.59 9.85
N HIS A 22 -0.36 -9.58 10.01
CA HIS A 22 -0.68 -10.92 10.51
C HIS A 22 -1.81 -11.66 9.75
N LYS A 23 -2.01 -11.38 8.45
CA LYS A 23 -3.03 -12.05 7.61
C LYS A 23 -2.45 -12.87 6.46
N ASN A 24 -3.24 -13.80 5.96
CA ASN A 24 -3.00 -14.45 4.68
C ASN A 24 -3.62 -13.59 3.56
N LEU A 25 -2.80 -13.08 2.64
CA LEU A 25 -3.26 -12.15 1.60
C LEU A 25 -4.37 -12.76 0.73
N ASP A 26 -4.16 -13.98 0.23
CA ASP A 26 -5.07 -14.60 -0.74
C ASP A 26 -6.41 -15.08 -0.12
N LYS A 27 -6.48 -15.21 1.22
CA LYS A 27 -7.66 -15.70 1.94
C LYS A 27 -8.40 -14.63 2.73
N ASP A 28 -7.67 -13.70 3.32
CA ASP A 28 -8.21 -12.75 4.29
C ASP A 28 -8.35 -11.33 3.73
N VAL A 29 -7.78 -11.06 2.55
CA VAL A 29 -7.83 -9.75 1.89
C VAL A 29 -8.58 -9.89 0.57
N PRO A 30 -9.86 -9.46 0.49
CA PRO A 30 -10.74 -9.71 -0.67
C PRO A 30 -10.17 -9.29 -2.02
N TYR A 31 -9.30 -8.28 -2.06
CA TYR A 31 -8.64 -7.84 -3.29
C TYR A 31 -7.80 -8.95 -3.95
N PHE A 32 -7.15 -9.80 -3.17
CA PHE A 32 -6.26 -10.85 -3.68
C PHE A 32 -6.96 -12.18 -3.97
N GLU A 33 -8.29 -12.28 -3.81
CA GLU A 33 -9.03 -13.48 -4.21
C GLU A 33 -8.91 -13.77 -5.71
N ASN A 34 -8.84 -12.71 -6.53
CA ASN A 34 -8.78 -12.79 -7.98
C ASN A 34 -7.52 -12.12 -8.56
N VAL A 35 -6.60 -11.67 -7.70
CA VAL A 35 -5.36 -10.98 -8.09
C VAL A 35 -4.20 -11.67 -7.38
N VAL A 36 -3.20 -12.12 -8.15
CA VAL A 36 -2.03 -12.79 -7.58
C VAL A 36 -1.30 -11.85 -6.62
N SER A 37 -1.02 -12.30 -5.39
CA SER A 37 -0.38 -11.51 -4.32
C SER A 37 1.13 -11.29 -4.50
N THR A 38 1.60 -11.07 -5.73
CA THR A 38 2.98 -10.62 -6.02
C THR A 38 3.27 -9.28 -5.36
N THR A 39 4.51 -9.02 -4.97
CA THR A 39 4.95 -7.76 -4.35
C THR A 39 4.57 -6.52 -5.19
N GLU A 40 4.58 -6.64 -6.52
CA GLU A 40 4.11 -5.63 -7.47
C GLU A 40 2.63 -5.28 -7.26
N ASN A 41 1.75 -6.28 -7.26
CA ASN A 41 0.32 -6.09 -7.02
C ASN A 41 0.03 -5.60 -5.60
N VAL A 42 0.84 -5.99 -4.60
CA VAL A 42 0.73 -5.44 -3.25
C VAL A 42 1.09 -3.95 -3.22
N CYS A 43 2.14 -3.55 -3.93
CA CYS A 43 2.52 -2.13 -4.09
C CYS A 43 1.37 -1.31 -4.70
N VAL A 44 0.72 -1.83 -5.75
CA VAL A 44 -0.45 -1.19 -6.40
C VAL A 44 -1.65 -1.13 -5.45
N PHE A 45 -1.94 -2.21 -4.72
CA PHE A 45 -3.01 -2.25 -3.73
C PHE A 45 -2.83 -1.20 -2.63
N ILE A 46 -1.65 -1.14 -2.02
CA ILE A 46 -1.32 -0.14 -0.98
C ILE A 46 -1.42 1.28 -1.54
N TRP A 47 -0.90 1.52 -2.75
CA TRP A 47 -1.00 2.81 -3.42
C TRP A 47 -2.45 3.27 -3.58
N ASN A 48 -3.31 2.39 -4.09
CA ASN A 48 -4.72 2.69 -4.29
C ASN A 48 -5.43 2.98 -2.96
N ASN A 49 -5.16 2.20 -1.91
CA ASN A 49 -5.74 2.44 -0.58
C ASN A 49 -5.24 3.75 0.07
N LEU A 50 -3.96 4.09 -0.09
CA LEU A 50 -3.45 5.36 0.41
C LEU A 50 -4.05 6.54 -0.36
N LYS A 51 -4.17 6.44 -1.69
CA LYS A 51 -4.80 7.47 -2.53
C LYS A 51 -6.25 7.80 -2.10
N THR A 52 -7.01 6.83 -1.58
CA THR A 52 -8.39 7.06 -1.13
C THR A 52 -8.47 7.69 0.27
N LEU A 53 -7.48 7.47 1.12
CA LEU A 53 -7.47 7.96 2.51
C LEU A 53 -6.75 9.30 2.70
N LEU A 54 -5.75 9.59 1.86
CA LEU A 54 -4.98 10.82 1.98
C LEU A 54 -5.84 12.06 1.62
N PRO A 55 -5.74 13.16 2.39
CA PRO A 55 -6.54 14.36 2.15
C PRO A 55 -6.18 15.07 0.84
N ASN A 56 -4.92 14.94 0.40
CA ASN A 56 -4.46 15.33 -0.92
C ASN A 56 -3.84 14.10 -1.60
N PRO A 57 -4.58 13.36 -2.43
CA PRO A 57 -4.08 12.16 -3.09
C PRO A 57 -2.83 12.43 -3.93
N ASP A 58 -2.69 13.61 -4.54
CA ASP A 58 -1.54 13.97 -5.39
C ASP A 58 -0.24 14.20 -4.60
N SER A 59 -0.33 14.22 -3.26
CA SER A 59 0.88 14.25 -2.42
C SER A 59 1.57 12.89 -2.28
N LEU A 60 0.92 11.78 -2.65
CA LEU A 60 1.54 10.46 -2.64
C LEU A 60 2.52 10.33 -3.82
N PHE A 61 3.81 10.14 -3.52
CA PHE A 61 4.86 10.09 -4.52
C PHE A 61 5.33 8.67 -4.87
N GLU A 62 5.57 7.81 -3.87
CA GLU A 62 6.07 6.44 -4.08
C GLU A 62 5.60 5.53 -2.94
N VAL A 63 5.14 4.34 -3.29
CA VAL A 63 5.03 3.20 -2.36
C VAL A 63 6.18 2.25 -2.67
N LYS A 64 6.94 1.87 -1.65
CA LYS A 64 8.08 0.96 -1.76
C LYS A 64 7.92 -0.19 -0.77
N ILE A 65 7.95 -1.42 -1.27
CA ILE A 65 7.87 -2.63 -0.45
C ILE A 65 9.20 -3.38 -0.54
N HIS A 66 9.65 -3.83 0.62
CA HIS A 66 10.73 -4.78 0.76
C HIS A 66 10.10 -6.12 1.18
N GLU A 67 9.94 -7.03 0.23
CA GLU A 67 9.46 -8.38 0.53
C GLU A 67 10.57 -9.17 1.26
N THR A 68 11.79 -9.01 0.77
CA THR A 68 13.03 -9.45 1.43
C THR A 68 14.12 -8.40 1.22
N GLU A 69 15.34 -8.64 1.73
CA GLU A 69 16.47 -7.75 1.48
C GLU A 69 16.83 -7.60 0.00
N LYS A 70 16.56 -8.63 -0.81
CA LYS A 70 16.93 -8.68 -2.23
C LYS A 70 15.78 -8.36 -3.17
N ASN A 71 14.54 -8.44 -2.69
CA ASN A 71 13.33 -8.22 -3.48
C ASN A 71 12.66 -6.92 -3.03
N ILE A 72 12.77 -5.90 -3.89
CA ILE A 72 12.27 -4.56 -3.60
C ILE A 72 11.47 -4.08 -4.80
N VAL A 73 10.22 -3.68 -4.55
CA VAL A 73 9.36 -3.09 -5.57
C VAL A 73 9.03 -1.66 -5.19
N LYS A 74 8.93 -0.80 -6.21
CA LYS A 74 8.50 0.60 -6.10
C LYS A 74 7.38 0.84 -7.09
N TYR A 75 6.39 1.60 -6.68
CA TYR A 75 5.28 2.02 -7.53
C TYR A 75 4.95 3.49 -7.30
N ARG A 76 4.72 4.22 -8.41
CA ARG A 76 4.49 5.67 -8.44
C ARG A 76 3.19 6.06 -9.16
N GLY A 77 2.29 5.11 -9.37
CA GLY A 77 0.99 5.38 -10.02
C GLY A 77 1.02 5.40 -11.54
N ASP A 78 2.03 4.81 -12.19
CA ASP A 78 2.06 4.66 -13.64
C ASP A 78 0.87 3.82 -14.12
N VAL A 79 0.23 4.22 -15.22
CA VAL A 79 -0.91 3.49 -15.79
C VAL A 79 -0.39 2.18 -16.39
N ILE A 80 -0.82 1.05 -15.83
CA ILE A 80 -0.60 -0.30 -16.38
C ILE A 80 -1.56 -0.54 -17.55
#